data_AF-A0A8J7SIE4-F1
#
_entry.id   AF-A0A8J7SIE4-F1
#
_cell.length_a   1.000
_cell.length_b   1.000
_cell.length_c   1.000
_cell.angle_alpha   90.00
_cell.angle_beta   90.00
_cell.angle_gamma   90.00
#
_symmetry.space_group_name_H-M   'P 1'
#
loop_
_entity.id
_entity.type
_entity.pdbx_description
1 polymer ?
#
loop_
_entity_poly.entity_id
_entity_poly.type
_entity_poly.pdbx_seq_one_letter_code
_entity_poly.pdbx_strand_id
1 'polypeptide(L)'
;MQYTFYDGTITPAAITAGTSALGYGIVIINSGSYSTQKVEIASNTAVYGSVGLVGFYGPTTVNVRNLGVAGSTGEINVAVDSNYGYGILLVGPTASLISTNTAFWNGSTVVGGYSNLNIGVGATTYGIAGVYGAGASLETNGTSPAINIGHDDGTGYLSVFDNAEAGTLDLDVGRNGDGGLGIDTGGLVTVGNDSGFFGNPANSGLGGRATFGSDSGYGFLNMYLGGSLAIENADGQTDHPTLTFGLDEGSYGYANIRDNGTSVSVIQSGAAGDDFDGGASVRIGAGGSAVVIVQTDAMLSVLGDGAYLGVATGDGLGGPTTSDESRLRILSGADVLVDAQGYSGEGSAAKVIIGGVSGGDGDVLVNGAGSTLTIDSSGAAGFGGLLIVGGAGEGTLAISDGGLVQNIAPDGVTEIGSDPAGNGTATVTGAASRLDAGKLLLIGAAFDAGTETPQPQNGGEGALNLVDGSTVSASTTLVGS
;
A
#
# COMPACT_ATOMS: atom_id res chain seq x y z
N MET A 1 6.58 31.34 20.81
CA MET A 1 5.45 32.29 20.68
C MET A 1 4.16 31.49 20.54
N GLN A 2 3.09 31.90 21.20
CA GLN A 2 1.77 31.28 21.09
C GLN A 2 0.83 32.23 20.35
N TYR A 3 0.28 31.77 19.22
CA TYR A 3 -0.77 32.49 18.51
C TYR A 3 -2.06 31.66 18.60
N THR A 4 -3.10 32.23 19.18
CA THR A 4 -4.44 31.64 19.19
C THR A 4 -5.36 32.53 18.38
N PHE A 5 -5.94 31.99 17.32
CA PHE A 5 -6.93 32.70 16.51
C PHE A 5 -8.32 32.23 16.92
N TYR A 6 -9.20 33.19 17.24
CA TYR A 6 -10.60 32.94 17.57
C TYR A 6 -11.47 33.65 16.53
N ASP A 7 -12.08 32.89 15.63
CA ASP A 7 -13.11 33.31 14.67
C ASP A 7 -12.70 34.37 13.62
N GLY A 8 -13.21 34.24 12.40
CA GLY A 8 -12.98 35.15 11.27
C GLY A 8 -12.20 34.56 10.09
N THR A 9 -12.48 35.10 8.90
CA THR A 9 -11.76 34.77 7.64
C THR A 9 -10.41 35.47 7.64
N ILE A 10 -9.33 34.73 7.89
CA ILE A 10 -7.96 35.23 7.74
C ILE A 10 -7.35 34.56 6.53
N THR A 11 -6.74 35.34 5.64
CA THR A 11 -5.95 34.86 4.50
C THR A 11 -4.47 35.12 4.74
N PRO A 12 -3.82 34.45 5.71
CA PRO A 12 -2.40 34.64 5.90
C PRO A 12 -1.65 34.00 4.72
N ALA A 13 -0.56 34.63 4.30
CA ALA A 13 0.31 34.07 3.26
C ALA A 13 0.84 32.68 3.67
N ALA A 14 1.18 32.50 4.95
CA ALA A 14 1.53 31.21 5.53
C ALA A 14 1.10 31.12 7.01
N ILE A 15 0.80 29.92 7.49
CA ILE A 15 0.69 29.59 8.91
C ILE A 15 2.00 28.95 9.32
N THR A 16 2.74 29.58 10.24
CA THR A 16 4.11 29.19 10.53
C THR A 16 4.35 29.03 12.03
N ALA A 17 4.94 27.91 12.45
CA ALA A 17 5.34 27.64 13.83
C ALA A 17 6.80 27.14 13.91
N GLY A 18 7.62 27.71 14.79
CA GLY A 18 8.94 27.14 15.10
C GLY A 18 10.06 27.42 14.08
N THR A 19 9.99 28.50 13.30
CA THR A 19 10.96 28.77 12.21
C THR A 19 12.19 29.59 12.59
N SER A 20 12.34 29.97 13.86
CA SER A 20 13.56 30.63 14.36
C SER A 20 14.51 29.61 15.00
N ALA A 21 15.82 29.83 14.89
CA ALA A 21 16.83 29.01 15.58
C ALA A 21 16.52 28.89 17.09
N LEU A 22 16.45 27.65 17.60
CA LEU A 22 16.10 27.34 19.00
C LEU A 22 14.70 27.81 19.44
N GLY A 23 13.79 28.05 18.51
CA GLY A 23 12.45 28.58 18.78
C GLY A 23 11.40 27.50 19.04
N TYR A 24 10.55 27.75 20.04
CA TYR A 24 9.29 27.04 20.25
C TYR A 24 8.13 27.86 19.67
N GLY A 25 7.37 27.29 18.74
CA GLY A 25 6.16 27.89 18.17
C GLY A 25 4.93 27.03 18.41
N ILE A 26 3.85 27.64 18.90
CA ILE A 26 2.55 26.98 19.03
C ILE A 26 1.50 27.84 18.32
N VAL A 27 0.77 27.23 17.38
CA VAL A 27 -0.39 27.84 16.74
C VAL A 27 -1.60 26.95 17.00
N ILE A 28 -2.68 27.53 17.51
CA ILE A 28 -3.94 26.83 17.76
C ILE A 28 -5.07 27.59 17.07
N ILE A 29 -5.85 26.86 16.27
CA ILE A 29 -7.02 27.39 15.55
C ILE A 29 -8.23 26.55 15.96
N ASN A 30 -9.22 27.18 16.59
CA ASN A 30 -10.32 26.47 17.27
C ASN A 30 -11.68 26.53 16.56
N SER A 31 -11.83 27.41 15.56
CA SER A 31 -13.07 27.52 14.77
C SER A 31 -12.86 28.47 13.59
N GLY A 32 -13.50 28.22 12.45
CA GLY A 32 -13.57 29.16 11.34
C GLY A 32 -13.13 28.56 10.00
N SER A 33 -13.25 29.36 8.93
CA SER A 33 -12.79 28.98 7.59
C SER A 33 -11.60 29.84 7.18
N TYR A 34 -10.47 29.16 6.91
CA TYR A 34 -9.20 29.79 6.59
C TYR A 34 -8.74 29.34 5.20
N SER A 35 -8.05 30.25 4.51
CA SER A 35 -7.37 29.95 3.25
C SER A 35 -5.95 30.48 3.34
N THR A 36 -4.97 29.61 3.18
CA THR A 36 -3.54 29.96 3.21
C THR A 36 -2.82 29.30 2.05
N GLN A 37 -1.63 29.78 1.69
CA GLN A 37 -0.85 29.13 0.63
C GLN A 37 0.01 27.99 1.19
N LYS A 38 0.41 28.09 2.46
CA LYS A 38 1.38 27.18 3.07
C LYS A 38 1.12 27.03 4.56
N VAL A 39 1.27 25.81 5.07
CA VAL A 39 1.40 25.53 6.50
C VAL A 39 2.80 25.00 6.75
N GLU A 40 3.57 25.69 7.57
CA GLU A 40 4.95 25.34 7.89
C GLU A 40 5.13 25.15 9.39
N ILE A 41 5.58 23.96 9.77
CA ILE A 41 5.81 23.58 11.16
C ILE A 41 7.25 23.12 11.27
N ALA A 42 8.04 23.87 12.03
CA ALA A 42 9.46 23.58 12.31
C ALA A 42 10.34 23.46 11.05
N SER A 43 10.02 24.18 9.99
CA SER A 43 10.76 24.20 8.73
C SER A 43 11.67 25.43 8.65
N ASN A 44 12.99 25.26 8.68
CA ASN A 44 13.92 26.30 8.24
C ASN A 44 15.36 25.80 8.14
N THR A 45 16.13 26.52 7.33
CA THR A 45 17.59 26.73 7.34
C THR A 45 18.22 27.12 8.70
N ALA A 46 17.47 27.04 9.79
CA ALA A 46 17.86 27.51 11.10
C ALA A 46 18.61 26.43 11.90
N VAL A 47 19.66 26.90 12.57
CA VAL A 47 20.57 26.15 13.44
C VAL A 47 19.81 25.35 14.51
N TYR A 48 20.00 24.02 14.49
CA TYR A 48 19.71 22.98 15.49
C TYR A 48 18.51 23.21 16.44
N GLY A 49 17.46 22.36 16.36
CA GLY A 49 16.53 22.10 17.48
C GLY A 49 15.26 22.96 17.55
N SER A 50 14.65 23.31 16.41
CA SER A 50 13.33 23.95 16.37
C SER A 50 12.22 22.97 16.76
N VAL A 51 11.22 23.47 17.50
CA VAL A 51 10.00 22.71 17.81
C VAL A 51 8.77 23.54 17.43
N GLY A 52 7.95 22.99 16.54
CA GLY A 52 6.70 23.61 16.10
C GLY A 52 5.51 22.71 16.41
N LEU A 53 4.42 23.30 16.90
CA LEU A 53 3.14 22.63 17.04
C LEU A 53 2.05 23.48 16.39
N VAL A 54 1.25 22.85 15.53
CA VAL A 54 0.02 23.44 14.99
C VAL A 54 -1.14 22.49 15.26
N GLY A 55 -2.19 23.02 15.91
CA GLY A 55 -3.42 22.28 16.19
C GLY A 55 -4.64 22.96 15.56
N PHE A 56 -5.46 22.19 14.87
CA PHE A 56 -6.77 22.59 14.37
C PHE A 56 -7.85 21.83 15.14
N TYR A 57 -8.79 22.56 15.74
CA TYR A 57 -9.86 22.00 16.58
C TYR A 57 -11.21 22.62 16.22
N GLY A 58 -12.29 21.93 16.61
CA GLY A 58 -13.65 22.40 16.37
C GLY A 58 -14.00 22.43 14.88
N PRO A 59 -15.15 23.04 14.51
CA PRO A 59 -15.59 23.15 13.11
C PRO A 59 -14.69 24.16 12.38
N THR A 60 -13.50 23.72 12.03
CA THR A 60 -12.46 24.50 11.38
C THR A 60 -12.19 23.89 10.02
N THR A 61 -12.20 24.70 8.96
CA THR A 61 -11.74 24.26 7.64
C THR A 61 -10.55 25.12 7.24
N VAL A 62 -9.40 24.51 6.98
CA VAL A 62 -8.21 25.19 6.48
C VAL A 62 -7.91 24.69 5.08
N ASN A 63 -8.08 25.57 4.11
CA ASN A 63 -7.72 25.31 2.72
C ASN A 63 -6.30 25.83 2.48
N VAL A 64 -5.35 24.91 2.36
CA VAL A 64 -3.98 25.19 1.95
C VAL A 64 -3.95 25.12 0.43
N ARG A 65 -4.22 26.26 -0.20
CA ARG A 65 -4.38 26.37 -1.64
C ARG A 65 -3.64 27.58 -2.18
N ASN A 66 -3.26 27.45 -3.43
CA ASN A 66 -2.62 28.51 -4.18
C ASN A 66 -3.64 29.60 -4.59
N LEU A 67 -3.21 30.88 -4.56
CA LEU A 67 -4.00 32.05 -4.95
C LEU A 67 -3.82 32.43 -6.45
N GLY A 68 -3.59 31.45 -7.33
CA GLY A 68 -3.75 31.62 -8.78
C GLY A 68 -2.47 31.65 -9.65
N VAL A 69 -1.35 31.07 -9.21
CA VAL A 69 -0.13 30.96 -10.04
C VAL A 69 0.05 29.51 -10.53
N ALA A 70 0.02 29.26 -11.84
CA ALA A 70 0.24 27.90 -12.36
C ALA A 70 1.54 27.29 -11.82
N GLY A 71 1.47 26.06 -11.32
CA GLY A 71 2.62 25.35 -10.79
C GLY A 71 3.08 25.79 -9.39
N SER A 72 2.16 26.02 -8.46
CA SER A 72 2.48 26.10 -7.02
C SER A 72 1.79 24.98 -6.23
N THR A 73 2.50 24.56 -5.18
CA THR A 73 2.13 23.52 -4.24
C THR A 73 1.40 24.14 -3.05
N GLY A 74 0.22 23.65 -2.70
CA GLY A 74 -0.46 23.99 -1.43
C GLY A 74 0.18 23.24 -0.26
N GLU A 75 1.45 23.48 0.04
CA GLU A 75 2.23 22.59 0.92
C GLU A 75 1.87 22.71 2.40
N ILE A 76 1.77 21.55 3.04
CA ILE A 76 1.80 21.37 4.48
C ILE A 76 3.11 20.65 4.81
N ASN A 77 4.00 21.34 5.50
CA ASN A 77 5.32 20.84 5.84
C ASN A 77 5.44 20.70 7.35
N VAL A 78 5.67 19.48 7.83
CA VAL A 78 5.79 19.13 9.25
C VAL A 78 7.19 18.56 9.50
N ALA A 79 8.09 19.40 10.04
CA ALA A 79 9.52 19.14 10.14
C ALA A 79 10.13 18.75 8.78
N VAL A 80 10.36 19.77 7.95
CA VAL A 80 11.07 19.60 6.68
C VAL A 80 12.40 20.36 6.71
N ASP A 81 13.34 19.92 5.87
CA ASP A 81 14.71 20.40 5.68
C ASP A 81 15.74 19.88 6.69
N SER A 82 16.98 19.71 6.21
CA SER A 82 18.14 19.31 7.02
C SER A 82 18.42 20.34 8.12
N ASN A 83 18.20 20.00 9.41
CA ASN A 83 18.79 20.61 10.63
C ASN A 83 17.95 20.33 11.92
N TYR A 84 17.66 19.07 12.27
CA TYR A 84 17.08 18.71 13.58
C TYR A 84 15.74 19.39 13.93
N GLY A 85 14.83 19.50 12.96
CA GLY A 85 13.48 20.04 13.18
C GLY A 85 12.53 19.01 13.79
N TYR A 86 11.73 19.44 14.78
CA TYR A 86 10.64 18.65 15.36
C TYR A 86 9.30 19.33 15.12
N GLY A 87 8.41 18.68 14.37
CA GLY A 87 7.14 19.25 13.94
C GLY A 87 5.98 18.38 14.39
N ILE A 88 4.95 19.00 14.94
CA ILE A 88 3.71 18.33 15.32
C ILE A 88 2.52 19.02 14.67
N LEU A 89 1.76 18.28 13.89
CA LEU A 89 0.47 18.68 13.31
C LEU A 89 -0.65 17.87 13.96
N LEU A 90 -1.68 18.54 14.46
CA LEU A 90 -2.88 17.90 15.00
C LEU A 90 -4.13 18.43 14.30
N VAL A 91 -4.94 17.54 13.74
CA VAL A 91 -6.27 17.82 13.19
C VAL A 91 -7.29 17.07 14.05
N GLY A 92 -7.96 17.80 14.92
CA GLY A 92 -8.90 17.24 15.90
C GLY A 92 -10.34 17.16 15.39
N PRO A 93 -11.28 16.77 16.26
CA PRO A 93 -12.65 16.46 15.87
C PRO A 93 -13.31 17.61 15.11
N THR A 94 -14.02 17.29 14.04
CA THR A 94 -14.73 18.22 13.14
C THR A 94 -13.86 19.22 12.39
N ALA A 95 -12.52 19.16 12.52
CA ALA A 95 -11.61 20.00 11.77
C ALA A 95 -11.23 19.33 10.44
N SER A 96 -11.17 20.11 9.37
CA SER A 96 -10.76 19.66 8.05
C SER A 96 -9.56 20.48 7.58
N LEU A 97 -8.49 19.80 7.20
CA LEU A 97 -7.29 20.39 6.61
C LEU A 97 -7.17 19.87 5.18
N ILE A 98 -7.37 20.75 4.21
CA ILE A 98 -7.40 20.40 2.80
C ILE A 98 -6.24 21.10 2.12
N SER A 99 -5.28 20.33 1.61
CA SER A 99 -4.23 20.83 0.73
C SER A 99 -4.64 20.63 -0.72
N THR A 100 -4.44 21.63 -1.58
CA THR A 100 -4.68 21.51 -3.01
C THR A 100 -3.48 22.01 -3.79
N ASN A 101 -2.92 21.15 -4.64
CA ASN A 101 -1.90 21.53 -5.61
C ASN A 101 -2.54 21.76 -6.99
N THR A 102 -1.87 22.52 -7.83
CA THR A 102 -2.25 22.69 -9.24
C THR A 102 -1.06 22.42 -10.15
N ALA A 103 -0.36 21.32 -9.87
CA ALA A 103 0.79 20.93 -10.65
C ALA A 103 0.36 20.64 -12.10
N PHE A 104 1.23 20.83 -13.08
CA PHE A 104 0.91 20.50 -14.47
C PHE A 104 2.14 20.02 -15.23
N TRP A 105 1.93 19.10 -16.17
CA TRP A 105 2.97 18.68 -17.10
C TRP A 105 3.19 19.74 -18.18
N ASN A 106 4.41 20.29 -18.28
CA ASN A 106 4.74 21.31 -19.28
C ASN A 106 5.28 20.72 -20.61
N GLY A 107 5.29 19.39 -20.75
CA GLY A 107 5.91 18.69 -21.87
C GLY A 107 7.28 18.07 -21.55
N SER A 108 7.90 18.44 -20.42
CA SER A 108 9.23 17.93 -20.02
C SER A 108 9.35 17.60 -18.54
N THR A 109 8.64 18.34 -17.68
CA THR A 109 8.62 18.15 -16.23
C THR A 109 7.23 18.53 -15.70
N VAL A 110 6.90 18.05 -14.51
CA VAL A 110 5.80 18.62 -13.74
C VAL A 110 6.25 19.94 -13.11
N VAL A 111 5.49 21.00 -13.36
CA VAL A 111 5.69 22.32 -12.75
C VAL A 111 4.71 22.44 -11.59
N GLY A 112 5.23 22.74 -10.40
CA GLY A 112 4.42 22.93 -9.19
C GLY A 112 4.34 21.78 -8.23
N GLY A 113 5.38 20.93 -8.21
CA GLY A 113 5.62 19.91 -7.20
C GLY A 113 4.64 18.74 -7.20
N TYR A 114 5.04 17.66 -6.53
CA TYR A 114 4.26 16.43 -6.41
C TYR A 114 3.73 16.22 -4.98
N SER A 115 4.01 17.13 -4.06
CA SER A 115 3.87 16.87 -2.63
C SER A 115 2.98 17.93 -1.99
N ASN A 116 1.93 17.45 -1.34
CA ASN A 116 0.97 18.29 -0.65
C ASN A 116 1.22 18.30 0.84
N LEU A 117 1.58 17.14 1.40
CA LEU A 117 1.87 16.97 2.81
C LEU A 117 3.20 16.23 2.97
N ASN A 118 4.12 16.85 3.67
CA ASN A 118 5.44 16.32 3.99
C ASN A 118 5.57 16.21 5.51
N ILE A 119 5.81 15.01 6.03
CA ILE A 119 5.96 14.75 7.46
C ILE A 119 7.33 14.12 7.70
N GLY A 120 8.25 14.88 8.30
CA GLY A 120 9.60 14.40 8.57
C GLY A 120 10.38 14.16 7.29
N VAL A 121 10.65 15.23 6.53
CA VAL A 121 11.35 15.15 5.24
C VAL A 121 12.70 15.85 5.33
N GLY A 122 13.78 15.15 5.00
CA GLY A 122 15.13 15.67 5.08
C GLY A 122 15.91 15.11 6.27
N ALA A 123 17.22 14.99 6.11
CA ALA A 123 18.12 14.44 7.11
C ALA A 123 17.90 15.03 8.51
N THR A 124 17.77 14.16 9.52
CA THR A 124 17.62 14.48 10.95
C THR A 124 16.31 15.19 11.32
N THR A 125 15.31 15.23 10.44
CA THR A 125 13.98 15.76 10.77
C THR A 125 13.11 14.72 11.48
N TYR A 126 12.20 15.21 12.32
CA TYR A 126 11.22 14.37 13.01
C TYR A 126 9.84 15.01 12.97
N GLY A 127 8.98 14.51 12.07
CA GLY A 127 7.62 14.98 11.88
C GLY A 127 6.59 14.03 12.49
N ILE A 128 5.60 14.58 13.19
CA ILE A 128 4.40 13.85 13.61
C ILE A 128 3.16 14.58 13.11
N ALA A 129 2.24 13.86 12.49
CA ALA A 129 0.89 14.32 12.24
C ALA A 129 -0.13 13.36 12.87
N GLY A 130 -1.19 13.91 13.46
CA GLY A 130 -2.32 13.15 13.98
C GLY A 130 -3.64 13.73 13.50
N VAL A 131 -4.50 12.88 12.95
CA VAL A 131 -5.88 13.19 12.56
C VAL A 131 -6.80 12.36 13.45
N TYR A 132 -7.67 13.01 14.23
CA TYR A 132 -8.41 12.30 15.26
C TYR A 132 -9.80 12.84 15.54
N GLY A 133 -10.70 11.90 15.80
CA GLY A 133 -12.07 12.14 16.19
C GLY A 133 -13.01 12.29 15.01
N ALA A 134 -14.27 11.92 15.24
CA ALA A 134 -15.29 11.91 14.20
C ALA A 134 -15.40 13.24 13.44
N GLY A 135 -15.38 13.14 12.11
CA GLY A 135 -15.46 14.28 11.20
C GLY A 135 -14.17 15.11 11.09
N ALA A 136 -13.06 14.67 11.69
CA ALA A 136 -11.75 15.21 11.37
C ALA A 136 -11.28 14.68 10.02
N SER A 137 -10.79 15.55 9.13
CA SER A 137 -10.24 15.12 7.84
C SER A 137 -8.91 15.80 7.47
N LEU A 138 -8.02 15.04 6.83
CA LEU A 138 -6.78 15.52 6.23
C LEU A 138 -6.70 15.09 4.77
N GLU A 139 -6.96 16.00 3.85
CA GLU A 139 -7.08 15.70 2.44
C GLU A 139 -6.00 16.41 1.63
N THR A 140 -5.46 15.72 0.64
CA THR A 140 -4.53 16.27 -0.33
C THR A 140 -5.08 16.06 -1.72
N ASN A 141 -5.35 17.15 -2.43
CA ASN A 141 -6.04 17.15 -3.71
C ASN A 141 -5.21 17.79 -4.83
N GLY A 142 -5.52 17.46 -6.07
CA GLY A 142 -5.00 18.16 -7.25
C GLY A 142 -4.32 17.25 -8.28
N THR A 143 -3.21 17.71 -8.83
CA THR A 143 -2.42 16.95 -9.80
C THR A 143 -1.27 16.26 -9.10
N SER A 144 -1.30 14.93 -9.08
CA SER A 144 -0.34 14.09 -8.36
C SER A 144 -0.25 14.46 -6.86
N PRO A 145 -1.37 14.57 -6.13
CA PRO A 145 -1.28 14.89 -4.72
C PRO A 145 -0.66 13.73 -3.95
N ALA A 146 0.30 14.06 -3.09
CA ALA A 146 1.00 13.07 -2.28
C ALA A 146 1.07 13.44 -0.80
N ILE A 147 1.01 12.40 0.03
CA ILE A 147 1.40 12.41 1.44
C ILE A 147 2.72 11.64 1.58
N ASN A 148 3.78 12.35 1.95
CA ASN A 148 5.11 11.78 2.20
C ASN A 148 5.38 11.72 3.71
N ILE A 149 5.80 10.55 4.20
CA ILE A 149 6.04 10.30 5.62
C ILE A 149 7.43 9.67 5.79
N GLY A 150 8.36 10.37 6.44
CA GLY A 150 9.72 9.86 6.67
C GLY A 150 10.49 9.70 5.37
N HIS A 151 10.85 10.84 4.77
CA HIS A 151 11.41 10.90 3.41
C HIS A 151 12.78 11.60 3.44
N ASP A 152 13.69 11.31 2.50
CA ASP A 152 14.98 11.99 2.31
C ASP A 152 15.83 12.07 3.60
N ASP A 153 16.10 10.93 4.24
CA ASP A 153 16.79 10.73 5.51
C ASP A 153 16.03 11.27 6.75
N GLY A 154 14.75 11.62 6.58
CA GLY A 154 13.87 12.09 7.64
C GLY A 154 13.10 10.98 8.35
N THR A 155 12.58 11.29 9.54
CA THR A 155 11.69 10.41 10.30
C THR A 155 10.29 11.02 10.39
N GLY A 156 9.26 10.30 9.94
CA GLY A 156 7.89 10.80 9.91
C GLY A 156 6.88 9.81 10.48
N TYR A 157 5.84 10.32 11.12
CA TYR A 157 4.71 9.51 11.57
C TYR A 157 3.37 10.20 11.28
N LEU A 158 2.43 9.48 10.68
CA LEU A 158 1.02 9.87 10.58
C LEU A 158 0.17 8.88 11.38
N SER A 159 -0.76 9.40 12.17
CA SER A 159 -1.78 8.58 12.86
C SER A 159 -3.18 9.07 12.52
N VAL A 160 -4.07 8.16 12.10
CA VAL A 160 -5.48 8.45 11.76
C VAL A 160 -6.37 7.56 12.62
N PHE A 161 -7.18 8.16 13.49
CA PHE A 161 -7.95 7.39 14.47
C PHE A 161 -9.27 8.02 14.92
N ASP A 162 -10.07 7.28 15.68
CA ASP A 162 -11.37 7.68 16.23
C ASP A 162 -12.38 8.13 15.15
N ASN A 163 -12.47 7.38 14.04
CA ASN A 163 -13.30 7.70 12.86
C ASN A 163 -12.91 9.02 12.17
N ALA A 164 -11.62 9.38 12.24
CA ALA A 164 -11.04 10.41 11.39
C ALA A 164 -10.67 9.85 10.02
N GLU A 165 -10.50 10.75 9.04
CA GLU A 165 -10.23 10.39 7.65
C GLU A 165 -8.97 11.09 7.13
N ALA A 166 -8.19 10.42 6.29
CA ALA A 166 -7.15 11.03 5.48
C ALA A 166 -7.23 10.58 4.03
N GLY A 167 -6.97 11.48 3.08
CA GLY A 167 -7.15 11.24 1.66
C GLY A 167 -5.99 11.76 0.80
N THR A 168 -5.54 10.95 -0.16
CA THR A 168 -4.53 11.33 -1.16
C THR A 168 -4.64 10.50 -2.43
N LEU A 169 -3.84 10.81 -3.46
CA LEU A 169 -3.67 9.94 -4.62
C LEU A 169 -2.43 9.04 -4.46
N ASP A 170 -1.37 9.56 -3.85
CA ASP A 170 -0.10 8.88 -3.67
C ASP A 170 0.35 8.96 -2.20
N LEU A 171 0.61 7.82 -1.59
CA LEU A 171 1.06 7.70 -0.21
C LEU A 171 2.44 7.04 -0.19
N ASP A 172 3.45 7.79 0.24
CA ASP A 172 4.83 7.31 0.29
C ASP A 172 5.35 7.35 1.72
N VAL A 173 5.71 6.18 2.26
CA VAL A 173 6.07 5.99 3.67
C VAL A 173 7.44 5.35 3.74
N GLY A 174 8.43 6.09 4.23
CA GLY A 174 9.79 5.57 4.41
C GLY A 174 10.57 5.51 3.11
N ARG A 175 10.56 6.59 2.32
CA ARG A 175 11.35 6.70 1.09
C ARG A 175 12.70 7.32 1.38
N ASN A 176 13.78 6.55 1.27
CA ASN A 176 15.11 6.96 1.71
C ASN A 176 15.09 7.49 3.16
N GLY A 177 14.20 7.02 4.04
CA GLY A 177 14.01 7.55 5.40
C GLY A 177 13.19 6.59 6.27
N ASP A 178 12.78 7.02 7.46
CA ASP A 178 12.00 6.22 8.42
C ASP A 178 10.56 6.73 8.51
N GLY A 179 9.61 6.04 7.86
CA GLY A 179 8.21 6.44 7.80
C GLY A 179 7.28 5.49 8.53
N GLY A 180 6.26 6.05 9.21
CA GLY A 180 5.24 5.29 9.90
C GLY A 180 3.82 5.76 9.66
N LEU A 181 2.92 4.83 9.32
CA LEU A 181 1.48 5.06 9.29
C LEU A 181 0.77 4.20 10.33
N GLY A 182 0.01 4.85 11.21
CA GLY A 182 -0.92 4.21 12.15
C GLY A 182 -2.37 4.49 11.76
N ILE A 183 -3.20 3.46 11.65
CA ILE A 183 -4.65 3.60 11.42
C ILE A 183 -5.38 2.77 12.46
N ASP A 184 -6.19 3.40 13.30
CA ASP A 184 -6.90 2.68 14.35
C ASP A 184 -8.29 3.21 14.67
N THR A 185 -9.06 2.46 15.48
CA THR A 185 -10.33 2.91 16.08
C THR A 185 -11.30 3.51 15.05
N GLY A 186 -11.51 2.80 13.94
CA GLY A 186 -12.39 3.24 12.85
C GLY A 186 -11.80 4.33 11.94
N GLY A 187 -10.54 4.71 12.11
CA GLY A 187 -9.84 5.62 11.20
C GLY A 187 -9.79 5.07 9.77
N LEU A 188 -9.88 5.96 8.79
CA LEU A 188 -9.87 5.62 7.38
C LEU A 188 -8.78 6.40 6.64
N VAL A 189 -7.95 5.69 5.88
CA VAL A 189 -7.04 6.30 4.91
C VAL A 189 -7.45 5.84 3.52
N THR A 190 -7.76 6.79 2.65
CA THR A 190 -8.09 6.55 1.25
C THR A 190 -6.96 7.05 0.36
N VAL A 191 -6.50 6.19 -0.54
CA VAL A 191 -5.50 6.48 -1.56
C VAL A 191 -6.14 6.21 -2.91
N GLY A 192 -6.56 7.25 -3.62
CA GLY A 192 -7.34 7.08 -4.84
C GLY A 192 -7.47 8.35 -5.68
N ASN A 193 -7.96 8.15 -6.91
CA ASN A 193 -8.15 9.20 -7.91
C ASN A 193 -9.32 10.16 -7.64
N ASP A 194 -10.13 9.90 -6.62
CA ASP A 194 -11.07 10.91 -6.09
C ASP A 194 -10.33 12.14 -5.55
N SER A 195 -9.09 11.96 -5.10
CA SER A 195 -8.23 13.05 -4.64
C SER A 195 -7.53 13.78 -5.80
N GLY A 196 -7.45 13.19 -6.99
CA GLY A 196 -6.71 13.81 -8.08
C GLY A 196 -6.29 12.85 -9.20
N PHE A 197 -5.38 13.32 -10.05
CA PHE A 197 -4.87 12.54 -11.19
C PHE A 197 -3.36 12.70 -11.32
N PHE A 198 -2.67 11.65 -11.77
CA PHE A 198 -1.24 11.72 -12.06
C PHE A 198 -1.01 12.53 -13.34
N GLY A 199 -0.22 13.61 -13.25
CA GLY A 199 0.12 14.45 -14.40
C GLY A 199 -1.08 15.08 -15.13
N ASN A 200 -1.32 14.68 -16.38
CA ASN A 200 -2.39 15.25 -17.21
C ASN A 200 -3.66 14.39 -17.07
N PRO A 201 -4.84 14.98 -16.76
CA PRO A 201 -6.12 14.25 -16.70
C PRO A 201 -6.41 13.39 -17.93
N ALA A 202 -5.92 13.78 -19.12
CA ALA A 202 -6.11 13.00 -20.35
C ALA A 202 -5.26 11.72 -20.44
N ASN A 203 -4.22 11.59 -19.59
CA ASN A 203 -3.21 10.53 -19.66
C ASN A 203 -2.93 9.88 -18.29
N SER A 204 -3.74 10.13 -17.26
CA SER A 204 -3.52 9.53 -15.94
C SER A 204 -3.98 8.08 -15.98
N GLY A 205 -3.10 7.17 -16.41
CA GLY A 205 -3.39 5.73 -16.43
C GLY A 205 -3.28 5.04 -15.06
N LEU A 206 -2.96 5.78 -14.00
CA LEU A 206 -2.71 5.21 -12.66
C LEU A 206 -3.79 5.62 -11.66
N GLY A 207 -4.34 4.64 -10.94
CA GLY A 207 -5.18 4.78 -9.76
C GLY A 207 -4.34 5.02 -8.51
N GLY A 208 -4.95 4.89 -7.32
CA GLY A 208 -4.25 5.16 -6.07
C GLY A 208 -2.99 4.33 -5.87
N ARG A 209 -1.93 4.93 -5.32
CA ARG A 209 -0.66 4.23 -5.03
C ARG A 209 -0.21 4.44 -3.60
N ALA A 210 0.06 3.34 -2.89
CA ALA A 210 0.66 3.36 -1.57
C ALA A 210 1.97 2.54 -1.54
N THR A 211 3.05 3.14 -1.04
CA THR A 211 4.38 2.53 -0.95
C THR A 211 4.91 2.63 0.48
N PHE A 212 5.41 1.50 1.00
CA PHE A 212 6.02 1.40 2.33
C PHE A 212 7.44 0.83 2.19
N GLY A 213 8.44 1.69 2.35
CA GLY A 213 9.84 1.37 2.14
C GLY A 213 10.20 1.44 0.66
N SER A 214 10.97 2.47 0.29
CA SER A 214 11.55 2.66 -1.05
C SER A 214 12.84 3.47 -0.95
N ASP A 215 13.65 3.49 -2.00
CA ASP A 215 14.97 4.12 -2.09
C ASP A 215 15.84 3.83 -0.85
N SER A 216 15.96 2.55 -0.44
CA SER A 216 16.67 2.13 0.79
C SER A 216 16.07 2.61 2.14
N GLY A 217 14.84 3.12 2.15
CA GLY A 217 14.15 3.53 3.36
C GLY A 217 13.35 2.43 4.05
N TYR A 218 12.90 2.74 5.27
CA TYR A 218 12.08 1.88 6.14
C TYR A 218 10.67 2.45 6.26
N GLY A 219 9.69 1.74 5.70
CA GLY A 219 8.28 2.10 5.81
C GLY A 219 7.51 1.09 6.63
N PHE A 220 6.68 1.56 7.57
CA PHE A 220 5.81 0.65 8.32
C PHE A 220 4.36 1.10 8.42
N LEU A 221 3.47 0.11 8.40
CA LEU A 221 2.02 0.22 8.55
C LEU A 221 1.58 -0.54 9.80
N ASN A 222 0.93 0.14 10.74
CA ASN A 222 0.28 -0.49 11.89
C ASN A 222 -1.22 -0.20 11.86
N MET A 223 -2.03 -1.25 11.81
CA MET A 223 -3.48 -1.13 11.77
C MET A 223 -4.13 -2.02 12.81
N TYR A 224 -5.05 -1.47 13.60
CA TYR A 224 -5.76 -2.22 14.65
C TYR A 224 -7.14 -1.61 14.96
N LEU A 225 -7.97 -2.36 15.70
CA LEU A 225 -9.26 -1.89 16.22
C LEU A 225 -10.19 -1.26 15.17
N GLY A 226 -10.29 -1.85 13.97
CA GLY A 226 -11.24 -1.39 12.95
C GLY A 226 -10.71 -0.28 12.04
N GLY A 227 -9.40 -0.01 12.03
CA GLY A 227 -8.79 0.90 11.07
C GLY A 227 -8.85 0.35 9.63
N SER A 228 -9.01 1.23 8.66
CA SER A 228 -9.14 0.86 7.24
C SER A 228 -8.19 1.64 6.34
N LEU A 229 -7.55 0.93 5.40
CA LEU A 229 -6.74 1.50 4.32
C LEU A 229 -7.34 1.05 2.99
N ALA A 230 -7.88 1.99 2.23
CA ALA A 230 -8.44 1.75 0.91
C ALA A 230 -7.53 2.35 -0.16
N ILE A 231 -7.04 1.53 -1.08
CA ILE A 231 -6.32 1.95 -2.28
C ILE A 231 -7.24 1.67 -3.46
N GLU A 232 -7.70 2.71 -4.14
CA GLU A 232 -8.78 2.56 -5.11
C GLU A 232 -8.56 3.34 -6.40
N ASN A 233 -9.16 2.79 -7.44
CA ASN A 233 -9.58 3.53 -8.61
C ASN A 233 -11.10 3.68 -8.55
N ALA A 234 -11.58 4.88 -8.24
CA ALA A 234 -13.00 5.19 -8.09
C ALA A 234 -13.70 5.55 -9.41
N ASP A 235 -12.96 6.12 -10.38
CA ASP A 235 -13.54 6.57 -11.66
C ASP A 235 -13.81 5.44 -12.68
N GLY A 236 -13.20 4.27 -12.45
CA GLY A 236 -13.33 3.11 -13.33
C GLY A 236 -12.67 3.29 -14.70
N GLN A 237 -11.75 4.25 -14.83
CA GLN A 237 -11.03 4.59 -16.05
C GLN A 237 -9.51 4.56 -15.85
N THR A 238 -9.02 4.93 -14.67
CA THR A 238 -7.60 4.74 -14.32
C THR A 238 -7.32 3.25 -14.06
N ASP A 239 -6.05 2.83 -14.02
CA ASP A 239 -5.69 1.42 -13.80
C ASP A 239 -4.66 1.29 -12.67
N HIS A 240 -4.38 0.08 -12.21
CA HIS A 240 -3.31 -0.21 -11.24
C HIS A 240 -3.37 0.46 -9.87
N PRO A 241 -4.49 0.44 -9.13
CA PRO A 241 -4.43 0.69 -7.71
C PRO A 241 -3.44 -0.29 -7.08
N THR A 242 -2.41 0.24 -6.42
CA THR A 242 -1.23 -0.56 -6.05
C THR A 242 -0.80 -0.26 -4.63
N LEU A 243 -0.58 -1.33 -3.86
CA LEU A 243 0.03 -1.31 -2.54
C LEU A 243 1.35 -2.08 -2.57
N THR A 244 2.45 -1.43 -2.24
CA THR A 244 3.78 -2.05 -2.24
C THR A 244 4.49 -1.93 -0.89
N PHE A 245 5.11 -3.01 -0.45
CA PHE A 245 6.02 -3.06 0.69
C PHE A 245 7.42 -3.47 0.21
N GLY A 246 8.45 -2.68 0.51
CA GLY A 246 9.83 -2.95 0.09
C GLY A 246 9.99 -2.90 -1.43
N LEU A 247 9.93 -1.70 -2.01
CA LEU A 247 9.88 -1.50 -3.46
C LEU A 247 11.19 -1.86 -4.18
N ASP A 248 12.34 -1.54 -3.59
CA ASP A 248 13.65 -1.62 -4.25
C ASP A 248 14.76 -2.15 -3.32
N GLU A 249 15.90 -2.47 -3.91
CA GLU A 249 17.05 -3.03 -3.20
C GLU A 249 17.44 -2.15 -1.99
N GLY A 250 17.57 -2.79 -0.83
CA GLY A 250 17.92 -2.13 0.43
C GLY A 250 16.73 -1.48 1.16
N SER A 251 15.55 -1.36 0.54
CA SER A 251 14.35 -0.90 1.24
C SER A 251 13.71 -2.00 2.08
N TYR A 252 13.00 -1.59 3.14
CA TYR A 252 12.27 -2.51 4.01
C TYR A 252 10.85 -2.02 4.27
N GLY A 253 9.87 -2.86 3.92
CA GLY A 253 8.46 -2.64 4.20
C GLY A 253 7.94 -3.53 5.33
N TYR A 254 7.17 -2.98 6.27
CA TYR A 254 6.52 -3.75 7.32
C TYR A 254 5.04 -3.42 7.44
N ALA A 255 4.20 -4.43 7.60
CA ALA A 255 2.80 -4.25 7.96
C ALA A 255 2.35 -5.20 9.06
N ASN A 256 1.60 -4.65 10.02
CA ASN A 256 0.87 -5.40 11.02
C ASN A 256 -0.60 -4.99 10.99
N ILE A 257 -1.42 -5.84 10.38
CA ILE A 257 -2.85 -5.66 10.15
C ILE A 257 -3.57 -6.62 11.10
N ARG A 258 -4.23 -6.10 12.14
CA ARG A 258 -4.78 -6.96 13.19
C ARG A 258 -6.12 -6.49 13.74
N ASP A 259 -6.77 -7.41 14.43
CA ASP A 259 -8.06 -7.25 15.11
C ASP A 259 -9.25 -7.19 14.15
N ASN A 260 -10.39 -7.67 14.62
CA ASN A 260 -11.63 -7.73 13.86
C ASN A 260 -12.08 -6.33 13.39
N GLY A 261 -12.53 -6.26 12.14
CA GLY A 261 -12.98 -5.04 11.48
C GLY A 261 -11.86 -4.20 10.86
N THR A 262 -10.59 -4.53 11.13
CA THR A 262 -9.45 -3.89 10.47
C THR A 262 -9.31 -4.44 9.05
N SER A 263 -9.16 -3.56 8.07
CA SER A 263 -9.12 -3.98 6.66
C SER A 263 -8.16 -3.19 5.80
N VAL A 264 -7.48 -3.88 4.88
CA VAL A 264 -6.77 -3.27 3.74
C VAL A 264 -7.45 -3.74 2.47
N SER A 265 -7.83 -2.81 1.60
CA SER A 265 -8.44 -3.13 0.31
C SER A 265 -7.74 -2.42 -0.83
N VAL A 266 -7.33 -3.17 -1.86
CA VAL A 266 -6.86 -2.62 -3.13
C VAL A 266 -7.91 -2.94 -4.19
N ILE A 267 -8.54 -1.92 -4.77
CA ILE A 267 -9.76 -2.08 -5.57
C ILE A 267 -9.60 -1.41 -6.94
N GLN A 268 -9.61 -2.22 -7.98
CA GLN A 268 -9.76 -1.77 -9.36
C GLN A 268 -11.26 -1.76 -9.70
N SER A 269 -11.82 -0.57 -9.87
CA SER A 269 -13.13 -0.41 -10.51
C SER A 269 -12.94 -0.38 -12.02
N GLY A 270 -13.82 -1.02 -12.78
CA GLY A 270 -13.73 -1.04 -14.23
C GLY A 270 -12.76 -2.10 -14.77
N ALA A 271 -12.75 -2.23 -16.10
CA ALA A 271 -11.78 -3.10 -16.78
C ALA A 271 -10.40 -2.44 -16.70
N ALA A 272 -9.37 -3.24 -16.51
CA ALA A 272 -8.01 -2.74 -16.60
C ALA A 272 -7.66 -2.49 -18.08
N GLY A 273 -6.96 -1.39 -18.37
CA GLY A 273 -6.41 -1.12 -19.70
C GLY A 273 -5.50 -2.24 -20.20
N ASP A 274 -5.43 -2.41 -21.51
CA ASP A 274 -4.65 -3.45 -22.20
C ASP A 274 -3.13 -3.19 -22.20
N ASP A 275 -2.71 -2.00 -21.78
CA ASP A 275 -1.33 -1.53 -21.93
C ASP A 275 -0.36 -2.03 -20.85
N PHE A 276 -0.86 -2.63 -19.77
CA PHE A 276 -0.06 -3.08 -18.64
C PHE A 276 -0.78 -4.24 -17.93
N ASP A 277 -0.07 -5.07 -17.17
CA ASP A 277 -0.66 -6.09 -16.28
C ASP A 277 -1.51 -5.39 -15.17
N GLY A 278 -2.69 -4.93 -15.60
CA GLY A 278 -3.40 -3.68 -15.28
C GLY A 278 -4.04 -3.52 -13.91
N GLY A 279 -4.07 -4.62 -13.16
CA GLY A 279 -5.05 -4.82 -12.11
C GLY A 279 -4.72 -4.18 -10.77
N ALA A 280 -5.67 -4.34 -9.85
CA ALA A 280 -5.41 -4.11 -8.43
C ALA A 280 -4.25 -5.00 -7.97
N SER A 281 -3.24 -4.41 -7.32
CA SER A 281 -2.06 -5.18 -6.94
C SER A 281 -1.56 -4.91 -5.52
N VAL A 282 -1.18 -6.00 -4.84
CA VAL A 282 -0.40 -5.97 -3.60
C VAL A 282 0.93 -6.65 -3.87
N ARG A 283 2.03 -5.96 -3.53
CA ARG A 283 3.38 -6.47 -3.73
C ARG A 283 4.15 -6.43 -2.41
N ILE A 284 4.70 -7.56 -2.01
CA ILE A 284 5.44 -7.75 -0.76
C ILE A 284 6.86 -8.17 -1.15
N GLY A 285 7.82 -7.25 -1.04
CA GLY A 285 9.17 -7.45 -1.53
C GLY A 285 9.26 -7.33 -3.05
N ALA A 286 8.89 -6.16 -3.58
CA ALA A 286 8.97 -5.88 -5.01
C ALA A 286 10.41 -5.56 -5.47
N GLY A 287 11.42 -5.87 -4.67
CA GLY A 287 12.82 -5.54 -4.94
C GLY A 287 13.59 -5.36 -3.63
N GLY A 288 12.89 -4.91 -2.57
CA GLY A 288 13.39 -4.89 -1.20
C GLY A 288 12.97 -6.10 -0.38
N SER A 289 13.17 -5.99 0.93
CA SER A 289 12.64 -6.91 1.94
C SER A 289 11.26 -6.46 2.40
N ALA A 290 10.35 -7.40 2.69
CA ALA A 290 9.09 -7.03 3.34
C ALA A 290 8.52 -8.10 4.26
N VAL A 291 7.83 -7.66 5.31
CA VAL A 291 7.05 -8.54 6.19
C VAL A 291 5.65 -7.98 6.38
N VAL A 292 4.65 -8.71 5.91
CA VAL A 292 3.23 -8.40 6.12
C VAL A 292 2.60 -9.47 7.00
N ILE A 293 1.97 -9.04 8.10
CA ILE A 293 1.26 -9.91 9.03
C ILE A 293 -0.21 -9.49 9.05
N VAL A 294 -1.10 -10.40 8.66
CA VAL A 294 -2.55 -10.26 8.76
C VAL A 294 -3.03 -11.24 9.85
N GLN A 295 -3.70 -10.74 10.89
CA GLN A 295 -4.04 -11.57 12.04
C GLN A 295 -5.32 -11.16 12.79
N THR A 296 -5.85 -12.07 13.61
CA THR A 296 -6.97 -11.79 14.53
C THR A 296 -8.21 -11.27 13.79
N ASP A 297 -8.71 -12.06 12.85
CA ASP A 297 -9.89 -11.76 12.02
C ASP A 297 -9.79 -10.47 11.16
N ALA A 298 -8.59 -9.94 10.94
CA ALA A 298 -8.36 -8.83 10.01
C ALA A 298 -8.39 -9.30 8.56
N MET A 299 -8.65 -8.38 7.63
CA MET A 299 -8.76 -8.67 6.20
C MET A 299 -7.74 -7.91 5.34
N LEU A 300 -7.20 -8.59 4.33
CA LEU A 300 -6.49 -7.99 3.20
C LEU A 300 -7.16 -8.45 1.90
N SER A 301 -7.70 -7.52 1.12
CA SER A 301 -8.41 -7.81 -0.11
C SER A 301 -7.77 -7.13 -1.32
N VAL A 302 -7.60 -7.88 -2.41
CA VAL A 302 -7.21 -7.37 -3.72
C VAL A 302 -8.34 -7.70 -4.69
N LEU A 303 -9.04 -6.68 -5.16
CA LEU A 303 -10.32 -6.82 -5.83
C LEU A 303 -10.30 -6.14 -7.20
N GLY A 304 -10.89 -6.80 -8.18
CA GLY A 304 -11.13 -6.25 -9.52
C GLY A 304 -10.30 -6.94 -10.61
N ASP A 305 -10.36 -6.40 -11.82
CA ASP A 305 -9.69 -6.97 -12.98
C ASP A 305 -8.18 -7.14 -12.71
N GLY A 306 -7.59 -8.26 -13.14
CA GLY A 306 -6.18 -8.58 -12.95
C GLY A 306 -5.70 -8.59 -11.49
N ALA A 307 -6.57 -8.85 -10.51
CA ALA A 307 -6.22 -8.84 -9.09
C ALA A 307 -4.96 -9.68 -8.81
N TYR A 308 -3.95 -9.04 -8.21
CA TYR A 308 -2.61 -9.61 -8.07
C TYR A 308 -2.07 -9.49 -6.64
N LEU A 309 -1.55 -10.59 -6.11
CA LEU A 309 -0.76 -10.61 -4.89
C LEU A 309 0.59 -11.28 -5.15
N GLY A 310 1.67 -10.51 -5.01
CA GLY A 310 3.04 -10.99 -5.16
C GLY A 310 3.81 -10.97 -3.85
N VAL A 311 4.53 -12.04 -3.56
CA VAL A 311 5.54 -12.12 -2.50
C VAL A 311 6.89 -12.47 -3.14
N ALA A 312 7.88 -11.59 -3.03
CA ALA A 312 9.18 -11.69 -3.70
C ALA A 312 9.06 -11.78 -5.24
N THR A 313 8.37 -10.81 -5.86
CA THR A 313 8.03 -10.86 -7.31
C THR A 313 8.73 -9.80 -8.16
N GLY A 314 9.69 -9.07 -7.58
CA GLY A 314 10.39 -7.98 -8.26
C GLY A 314 9.48 -6.78 -8.57
N ASP A 315 10.05 -5.74 -9.19
CA ASP A 315 9.39 -4.44 -9.32
C ASP A 315 8.46 -4.37 -10.54
N GLY A 316 8.50 -5.40 -11.40
CA GLY A 316 7.78 -5.44 -12.67
C GLY A 316 8.28 -4.42 -13.69
N LEU A 317 9.33 -3.64 -13.38
CA LEU A 317 9.91 -2.60 -14.25
C LEU A 317 11.24 -3.05 -14.88
N GLY A 318 11.61 -4.32 -14.69
CA GLY A 318 12.90 -4.85 -15.14
C GLY A 318 14.07 -4.41 -14.26
N GLY A 319 13.81 -3.98 -13.02
CA GLY A 319 14.82 -3.72 -12.00
C GLY A 319 15.43 -5.01 -11.43
N PRO A 320 16.34 -4.89 -10.43
CA PRO A 320 17.22 -5.98 -10.02
C PRO A 320 16.46 -7.27 -9.70
N THR A 321 16.98 -8.37 -10.24
CA THR A 321 16.44 -9.74 -10.16
C THR A 321 16.79 -10.40 -8.83
N THR A 322 16.67 -9.69 -7.71
CA THR A 322 16.85 -10.27 -6.38
C THR A 322 15.95 -9.49 -5.44
N SER A 323 14.96 -10.17 -4.87
CA SER A 323 14.27 -9.66 -3.69
C SER A 323 14.85 -10.41 -2.50
N ASP A 324 15.22 -9.67 -1.47
CA ASP A 324 15.56 -10.26 -0.18
C ASP A 324 14.33 -10.96 0.42
N GLU A 325 14.55 -11.74 1.48
CA GLU A 325 13.52 -12.55 2.15
C GLU A 325 12.24 -11.74 2.43
N SER A 326 11.14 -12.16 1.80
CA SER A 326 9.87 -11.48 1.86
C SER A 326 8.76 -12.41 2.33
N ARG A 327 7.97 -11.95 3.30
CA ARG A 327 7.08 -12.82 4.08
C ARG A 327 5.66 -12.27 4.15
N LEU A 328 4.68 -13.14 3.89
CA LEU A 328 3.28 -12.93 4.24
C LEU A 328 2.84 -13.95 5.29
N ARG A 329 2.31 -13.46 6.41
CA ARG A 329 1.81 -14.30 7.50
C ARG A 329 0.31 -14.05 7.69
N ILE A 330 -0.50 -15.10 7.52
CA ILE A 330 -1.96 -15.09 7.69
C ILE A 330 -2.26 -15.93 8.92
N LEU A 331 -2.62 -15.28 10.02
CA LEU A 331 -2.64 -15.88 11.35
C LEU A 331 -4.00 -15.71 12.03
N SER A 332 -4.34 -16.63 12.94
CA SER A 332 -5.41 -16.41 13.93
C SER A 332 -6.75 -15.92 13.34
N GLY A 333 -7.29 -16.58 12.33
CA GLY A 333 -8.61 -16.26 11.76
C GLY A 333 -8.62 -15.17 10.69
N ALA A 334 -7.45 -14.63 10.32
CA ALA A 334 -7.35 -13.62 9.28
C ALA A 334 -7.70 -14.14 7.88
N ASP A 335 -8.22 -13.24 7.03
CA ASP A 335 -8.57 -13.56 5.66
C ASP A 335 -7.76 -12.71 4.66
N VAL A 336 -7.20 -13.38 3.66
CA VAL A 336 -6.60 -12.74 2.49
C VAL A 336 -7.35 -13.19 1.26
N LEU A 337 -7.96 -12.23 0.57
CA LEU A 337 -8.78 -12.47 -0.63
C LEU A 337 -8.12 -11.80 -1.84
N VAL A 338 -7.89 -12.57 -2.90
CA VAL A 338 -7.53 -12.07 -4.23
C VAL A 338 -8.63 -12.47 -5.18
N ASP A 339 -9.42 -11.51 -5.63
CA ASP A 339 -10.67 -11.76 -6.35
C ASP A 339 -10.77 -10.91 -7.61
N ALA A 340 -10.78 -11.61 -8.75
CA ALA A 340 -11.01 -10.98 -10.04
C ALA A 340 -12.50 -10.96 -10.37
N GLN A 341 -13.20 -9.98 -9.78
CA GLN A 341 -14.64 -9.83 -9.95
C GLN A 341 -15.00 -9.22 -11.30
N GLY A 342 -15.87 -9.91 -12.05
CA GLY A 342 -16.88 -9.28 -12.91
C GLY A 342 -16.41 -8.57 -14.17
N TYR A 343 -15.12 -8.61 -14.49
CA TYR A 343 -14.57 -8.02 -15.71
C TYR A 343 -14.23 -9.10 -16.74
N SER A 344 -14.53 -8.79 -18.00
CA SER A 344 -14.44 -9.74 -19.12
C SER A 344 -13.30 -9.38 -20.08
N GLY A 345 -12.24 -8.76 -19.59
CA GLY A 345 -11.06 -8.36 -20.37
C GLY A 345 -10.04 -9.50 -20.52
N GLU A 346 -9.15 -9.42 -21.50
CA GLU A 346 -7.98 -10.30 -21.54
C GLU A 346 -7.09 -9.97 -20.33
N GLY A 347 -6.73 -10.97 -19.51
CA GLY A 347 -5.94 -10.77 -18.28
C GLY A 347 -6.72 -10.83 -16.95
N SER A 348 -8.02 -11.13 -16.98
CA SER A 348 -8.93 -11.06 -15.83
C SER A 348 -8.74 -12.10 -14.71
N ALA A 349 -7.65 -12.84 -14.63
CA ALA A 349 -7.51 -13.88 -13.60
C ALA A 349 -6.90 -13.31 -12.31
N ALA A 350 -7.44 -13.74 -11.16
CA ALA A 350 -6.79 -13.49 -9.88
C ALA A 350 -5.49 -14.30 -9.80
N LYS A 351 -4.41 -13.65 -9.36
CA LYS A 351 -3.08 -14.25 -9.34
C LYS A 351 -2.40 -14.06 -7.99
N VAL A 352 -1.86 -15.16 -7.47
CA VAL A 352 -0.93 -15.17 -6.34
C VAL A 352 0.38 -15.77 -6.79
N ILE A 353 1.50 -15.07 -6.56
CA ILE A 353 2.84 -15.57 -6.85
C ILE A 353 3.71 -15.44 -5.60
N ILE A 354 4.44 -16.52 -5.28
CA ILE A 354 5.41 -16.60 -4.20
C ILE A 354 6.76 -16.96 -4.80
N GLY A 355 7.78 -16.12 -4.66
CA GLY A 355 9.09 -16.33 -5.30
C GLY A 355 9.01 -16.18 -6.82
N GLY A 356 8.50 -15.04 -7.28
CA GLY A 356 8.13 -14.84 -8.69
C GLY A 356 9.30 -14.57 -9.63
N VAL A 357 10.40 -14.01 -9.13
CA VAL A 357 11.58 -13.64 -9.94
C VAL A 357 12.80 -14.46 -9.55
N SER A 358 13.72 -14.64 -10.49
CA SER A 358 15.03 -15.23 -10.20
C SER A 358 15.64 -14.52 -8.99
N GLY A 359 16.27 -15.26 -8.08
CA GLY A 359 16.88 -14.72 -6.86
C GLY A 359 15.91 -14.16 -5.81
N GLY A 360 14.59 -14.15 -6.06
CA GLY A 360 13.60 -13.79 -5.04
C GLY A 360 13.34 -14.95 -4.07
N ASP A 361 13.19 -14.63 -2.78
CA ASP A 361 12.84 -15.57 -1.71
C ASP A 361 11.51 -15.15 -1.06
N GLY A 362 10.43 -15.82 -1.46
CA GLY A 362 9.08 -15.56 -1.00
C GLY A 362 8.58 -16.65 -0.04
N ASP A 363 7.99 -16.24 1.08
CA ASP A 363 7.50 -17.16 2.10
C ASP A 363 6.10 -16.75 2.60
N VAL A 364 5.12 -17.62 2.37
CA VAL A 364 3.74 -17.47 2.83
C VAL A 364 3.42 -18.53 3.88
N LEU A 365 2.94 -18.08 5.04
CA LEU A 365 2.39 -18.95 6.08
C LEU A 365 0.91 -18.66 6.29
N VAL A 366 0.09 -19.70 6.17
CA VAL A 366 -1.32 -19.70 6.59
C VAL A 366 -1.45 -20.60 7.82
N ASN A 367 -1.62 -19.99 8.99
CA ASN A 367 -1.57 -20.69 10.27
C ASN A 367 -2.80 -20.37 11.15
N GLY A 368 -3.37 -21.41 11.72
CA GLY A 368 -4.48 -21.31 12.67
C GLY A 368 -5.85 -21.49 12.01
N ALA A 369 -6.80 -22.01 12.80
CA ALA A 369 -8.16 -22.22 12.35
C ALA A 369 -8.83 -20.90 11.95
N GLY A 370 -9.51 -20.92 10.81
CA GLY A 370 -10.15 -19.74 10.23
C GLY A 370 -9.22 -18.85 9.40
N SER A 371 -7.90 -19.06 9.46
CA SER A 371 -6.97 -18.32 8.61
C SER A 371 -7.08 -18.78 7.15
N THR A 372 -7.36 -17.87 6.24
CA THR A 372 -7.64 -18.18 4.83
C THR A 372 -6.81 -17.36 3.85
N LEU A 373 -6.36 -18.02 2.78
CA LEU A 373 -5.92 -17.38 1.53
C LEU A 373 -6.84 -17.89 0.41
N THR A 374 -7.64 -16.98 -0.14
CA THR A 374 -8.64 -17.27 -1.16
C THR A 374 -8.26 -16.61 -2.47
N ILE A 375 -8.25 -17.39 -3.54
CA ILE A 375 -8.01 -16.95 -4.92
C ILE A 375 -9.29 -17.24 -5.68
N ASP A 376 -10.03 -16.18 -6.02
CA ASP A 376 -11.30 -16.26 -6.71
C ASP A 376 -11.20 -15.62 -8.10
N SER A 377 -11.62 -16.37 -9.10
CA SER A 377 -11.79 -15.86 -10.47
C SER A 377 -13.07 -16.42 -11.09
N SER A 378 -14.02 -16.83 -10.25
CA SER A 378 -15.31 -17.37 -10.67
C SER A 378 -16.16 -16.33 -11.42
N GLY A 379 -15.86 -15.04 -11.24
CA GLY A 379 -16.49 -13.93 -11.94
C GLY A 379 -15.75 -13.41 -13.18
N ALA A 380 -14.54 -13.91 -13.47
CA ALA A 380 -13.70 -13.42 -14.56
C ALA A 380 -14.00 -14.13 -15.89
N ALA A 381 -13.80 -13.43 -17.02
CA ALA A 381 -13.75 -14.09 -18.32
C ALA A 381 -12.31 -14.53 -18.63
N GLY A 382 -12.12 -15.81 -18.96
CA GLY A 382 -10.82 -16.36 -19.34
C GLY A 382 -10.33 -17.42 -18.36
N PHE A 383 -9.02 -17.44 -18.15
CA PHE A 383 -8.36 -18.41 -17.29
C PHE A 383 -8.83 -18.31 -15.83
N GLY A 384 -8.94 -19.45 -15.16
CA GLY A 384 -9.21 -19.47 -13.73
C GLY A 384 -8.07 -18.87 -12.91
N GLY A 385 -8.31 -18.70 -11.62
CA GLY A 385 -7.33 -18.15 -10.69
C GLY A 385 -6.02 -18.95 -10.70
N LEU A 386 -4.91 -18.27 -10.44
CA LEU A 386 -3.57 -18.85 -10.55
C LEU A 386 -2.79 -18.67 -9.24
N LEU A 387 -2.34 -19.78 -8.66
CA LEU A 387 -1.40 -19.80 -7.54
C LEU A 387 -0.06 -20.36 -8.03
N ILE A 388 1.02 -19.61 -7.87
CA ILE A 388 2.38 -20.06 -8.20
C ILE A 388 3.23 -20.02 -6.94
N VAL A 389 3.84 -21.16 -6.59
CA VAL A 389 4.82 -21.30 -5.52
C VAL A 389 6.16 -21.65 -6.14
N GLY A 390 7.13 -20.74 -6.06
CA GLY A 390 8.41 -20.86 -6.76
C GLY A 390 8.20 -20.68 -8.26
N GLY A 391 7.99 -19.42 -8.68
CA GLY A 391 7.90 -19.03 -10.09
C GLY A 391 9.26 -19.18 -10.74
N ALA A 392 10.03 -18.08 -10.85
CA ALA A 392 11.44 -18.12 -11.24
C ALA A 392 12.43 -18.10 -10.05
N GLY A 393 11.94 -17.87 -8.83
CA GLY A 393 12.74 -17.82 -7.60
C GLY A 393 12.42 -18.95 -6.61
N GLU A 394 12.82 -18.74 -5.36
CA GLU A 394 12.44 -19.61 -4.24
C GLU A 394 11.08 -19.17 -3.68
N GLY A 395 10.12 -20.09 -3.66
CA GLY A 395 8.81 -19.86 -3.09
C GLY A 395 8.44 -20.94 -2.09
N THR A 396 8.04 -20.52 -0.89
CA THR A 396 7.58 -21.40 0.18
C THR A 396 6.14 -21.08 0.55
N LEU A 397 5.27 -22.09 0.55
CA LEU A 397 3.92 -22.03 1.09
C LEU A 397 3.77 -23.03 2.23
N ALA A 398 3.53 -22.55 3.44
CA ALA A 398 3.26 -23.37 4.61
C ALA A 398 1.81 -23.19 5.08
N ILE A 399 1.09 -24.30 5.25
CA ILE A 399 -0.29 -24.33 5.75
C ILE A 399 -0.31 -25.21 6.99
N SER A 400 -0.76 -24.65 8.12
CA SER A 400 -0.67 -25.33 9.42
C SER A 400 -1.81 -24.97 10.37
N ASP A 401 -2.01 -25.80 11.40
CA ASP A 401 -2.93 -25.59 12.52
C ASP A 401 -4.38 -25.24 12.12
N GLY A 402 -4.88 -25.84 11.04
CA GLY A 402 -6.24 -25.62 10.54
C GLY A 402 -6.39 -24.47 9.53
N GLY A 403 -5.27 -23.91 9.04
CA GLY A 403 -5.27 -22.94 7.94
C GLY A 403 -5.78 -23.53 6.61
N LEU A 404 -6.33 -22.67 5.75
CA LEU A 404 -6.91 -23.01 4.45
C LEU A 404 -6.36 -22.12 3.34
N VAL A 405 -5.83 -22.73 2.28
CA VAL A 405 -5.57 -22.06 1.00
C VAL A 405 -6.50 -22.64 -0.03
N GLN A 406 -7.18 -21.80 -0.81
CA GLN A 406 -8.15 -22.25 -1.80
C GLN A 406 -8.08 -21.43 -3.09
N ASN A 407 -7.97 -22.13 -4.21
CA ASN A 407 -8.18 -21.62 -5.54
C ASN A 407 -9.54 -22.10 -6.04
N ILE A 408 -10.56 -21.24 -5.94
CA ILE A 408 -11.97 -21.65 -6.04
C ILE A 408 -12.57 -21.47 -7.43
N ALA A 409 -11.80 -20.93 -8.38
CA ALA A 409 -12.25 -20.83 -9.76
C ALA A 409 -12.44 -22.24 -10.38
N PRO A 410 -13.49 -22.47 -11.20
CA PRO A 410 -13.72 -23.76 -11.86
C PRO A 410 -12.54 -24.26 -12.71
N ASP A 411 -11.76 -23.33 -13.25
CA ASP A 411 -10.55 -23.57 -14.04
C ASP A 411 -9.27 -23.15 -13.32
N GLY A 412 -9.31 -23.06 -11.99
CA GLY A 412 -8.17 -22.64 -11.17
C GLY A 412 -6.96 -23.57 -11.30
N VAL A 413 -5.77 -22.98 -11.35
CA VAL A 413 -4.49 -23.68 -11.49
C VAL A 413 -3.57 -23.35 -10.31
N THR A 414 -2.94 -24.37 -9.74
CA THR A 414 -1.87 -24.23 -8.76
C THR A 414 -0.59 -24.86 -9.30
N GLU A 415 0.51 -24.12 -9.26
CA GLU A 415 1.82 -24.54 -9.71
C GLU A 415 2.83 -24.49 -8.56
N ILE A 416 3.68 -25.51 -8.47
CA ILE A 416 4.78 -25.59 -7.51
C ILE A 416 6.06 -25.86 -8.30
N GLY A 417 6.94 -24.86 -8.42
CA GLY A 417 8.14 -24.90 -9.26
C GLY A 417 7.81 -24.78 -10.74
N SER A 418 7.38 -23.60 -11.20
CA SER A 418 6.80 -23.43 -12.55
C SER A 418 7.74 -22.94 -13.65
N ASP A 419 8.85 -22.28 -13.31
CA ASP A 419 9.92 -21.94 -14.28
C ASP A 419 11.10 -22.92 -14.15
N PRO A 420 11.87 -23.22 -15.21
CA PRO A 420 13.07 -24.07 -15.10
C PRO A 420 14.09 -23.63 -14.04
N ALA A 421 14.13 -22.35 -13.67
CA ALA A 421 14.97 -21.83 -12.58
C ALA A 421 14.28 -21.77 -11.21
N GLY A 422 12.95 -21.98 -11.17
CA GLY A 422 12.14 -21.90 -9.97
C GLY A 422 12.30 -23.06 -9.01
N ASN A 423 12.18 -22.77 -7.72
CA ASN A 423 12.12 -23.75 -6.66
C ASN A 423 10.89 -23.50 -5.77
N GLY A 424 9.87 -24.34 -5.91
CA GLY A 424 8.62 -24.26 -5.17
C GLY A 424 8.53 -25.33 -4.09
N THR A 425 8.19 -24.93 -2.87
CA THR A 425 7.85 -25.87 -1.79
C THR A 425 6.51 -25.51 -1.16
N ALA A 426 5.55 -26.42 -1.21
CA ALA A 426 4.33 -26.35 -0.44
C ALA A 426 4.32 -27.42 0.67
N THR A 427 4.03 -27.03 1.91
CA THR A 427 3.89 -27.93 3.04
C THR A 427 2.53 -27.72 3.71
N VAL A 428 1.73 -28.79 3.77
CA VAL A 428 0.45 -28.80 4.48
C VAL A 428 0.60 -29.74 5.67
N THR A 429 0.42 -29.22 6.89
CA THR A 429 0.65 -29.99 8.11
C THR A 429 -0.44 -29.73 9.15
N GLY A 430 -0.74 -30.73 9.96
CA GLY A 430 -1.75 -30.64 11.02
C GLY A 430 -3.15 -31.02 10.55
N ALA A 431 -3.93 -31.53 11.49
CA ALA A 431 -5.31 -31.93 11.23
C ALA A 431 -6.15 -30.71 10.82
N ALA A 432 -7.03 -30.90 9.84
CA ALA A 432 -7.88 -29.86 9.25
C ALA A 432 -7.17 -28.79 8.40
N SER A 433 -5.84 -28.76 8.32
CA SER A 433 -5.16 -27.91 7.33
C SER A 433 -5.41 -28.41 5.92
N ARG A 434 -5.72 -27.48 5.00
CA ARG A 434 -6.15 -27.81 3.64
C ARG A 434 -5.54 -26.89 2.58
N LEU A 435 -5.09 -27.50 1.49
CA LEU A 435 -4.88 -26.84 0.21
C LEU A 435 -5.95 -27.33 -0.78
N ASP A 436 -6.80 -26.42 -1.27
CA ASP A 436 -7.64 -26.65 -2.43
C ASP A 436 -6.98 -26.02 -3.66
N ALA A 437 -6.31 -26.84 -4.46
CA ALA A 437 -5.51 -26.40 -5.59
C ALA A 437 -6.34 -26.04 -6.83
N GLY A 438 -7.67 -26.18 -6.76
CA GLY A 438 -8.58 -25.92 -7.86
C GLY A 438 -8.69 -27.08 -8.85
N LYS A 439 -8.72 -26.77 -10.14
CA LYS A 439 -8.84 -27.76 -11.21
C LYS A 439 -7.54 -28.51 -11.43
N LEU A 440 -6.42 -27.78 -11.54
CA LEU A 440 -5.12 -28.35 -11.87
C LEU A 440 -4.11 -28.08 -10.75
N LEU A 441 -3.42 -29.13 -10.33
CA LEU A 441 -2.22 -29.05 -9.50
C LEU A 441 -1.01 -29.53 -10.30
N LEU A 442 -0.04 -28.66 -10.53
CA LEU A 442 1.19 -28.92 -11.27
C LEU A 442 2.38 -28.85 -10.32
N ILE A 443 3.22 -29.90 -10.29
CA ILE A 443 4.41 -29.98 -9.44
C ILE A 443 5.62 -30.22 -10.32
N GLY A 444 6.57 -29.29 -10.34
CA GLY A 444 7.71 -29.30 -11.27
C GLY A 444 7.27 -29.18 -12.73
N ALA A 445 6.16 -28.48 -12.98
CA ALA A 445 5.56 -28.30 -14.30
C ALA A 445 4.89 -26.92 -14.37
N ALA A 446 4.75 -26.38 -15.59
CA ALA A 446 4.14 -25.09 -15.85
C ALA A 446 2.79 -25.22 -16.54
N PHE A 447 1.99 -24.16 -16.55
CA PHE A 447 0.79 -24.00 -17.35
C PHE A 447 1.03 -22.90 -18.39
N ASP A 448 0.80 -23.22 -19.66
CA ASP A 448 0.79 -22.22 -20.71
C ASP A 448 -0.62 -21.63 -20.80
N ALA A 449 -0.79 -20.43 -20.25
CA ALA A 449 -2.04 -19.68 -20.34
C ALA A 449 -2.42 -19.40 -21.81
N GLY A 450 -1.49 -19.17 -22.73
CA GLY A 450 -1.83 -18.90 -24.13
C GLY A 450 -2.49 -20.08 -24.85
N THR A 451 -2.18 -21.31 -24.43
CA THR A 451 -2.74 -22.53 -25.02
C THR A 451 -3.70 -23.30 -24.11
N GLU A 452 -3.85 -22.85 -22.87
CA GLU A 452 -4.59 -23.53 -21.80
C GLU A 452 -4.08 -24.96 -21.50
N THR A 453 -2.78 -25.20 -21.70
CA THR A 453 -2.21 -26.55 -21.57
C THR A 453 -1.09 -26.67 -20.53
N PRO A 454 -1.08 -27.74 -19.73
CA PRO A 454 0.09 -28.07 -18.92
C PRO A 454 1.34 -28.36 -19.78
N GLN A 455 2.48 -27.86 -19.33
CA GLN A 455 3.81 -28.00 -19.92
C GLN A 455 4.72 -28.77 -18.94
N PRO A 456 4.70 -30.13 -18.95
CA PRO A 456 5.41 -30.96 -17.98
C PRO A 456 6.94 -30.93 -18.10
N GLN A 457 7.48 -30.31 -19.16
CA GLN A 457 8.93 -30.24 -19.43
C GLN A 457 9.51 -28.82 -19.19
N ASN A 458 8.66 -27.87 -18.80
CA ASN A 458 9.05 -26.47 -18.64
C ASN A 458 8.99 -26.00 -17.18
N GLY A 459 8.88 -26.92 -16.21
CA GLY A 459 8.89 -26.57 -14.79
C GLY A 459 10.28 -26.66 -14.17
N GLY A 460 10.38 -26.14 -12.95
CA GLY A 460 11.57 -26.21 -12.09
C GLY A 460 11.45 -27.30 -11.05
N GLU A 461 12.08 -27.09 -9.89
CA GLU A 461 11.97 -28.01 -8.76
C GLU A 461 10.68 -27.73 -7.98
N GLY A 462 9.78 -28.71 -7.90
CA GLY A 462 8.53 -28.61 -7.15
C GLY A 462 8.44 -29.67 -6.05
N ALA A 463 8.14 -29.27 -4.83
CA ALA A 463 7.93 -30.16 -3.69
C ALA A 463 6.59 -29.90 -3.00
N LEU A 464 5.80 -30.96 -2.79
CA LEU A 464 4.57 -30.94 -2.01
C LEU A 464 4.66 -31.94 -0.86
N ASN A 465 4.63 -31.43 0.37
CA ASN A 465 4.71 -32.21 1.60
C ASN A 465 3.36 -32.23 2.32
N LEU A 466 2.83 -33.42 2.63
CA LEU A 466 1.62 -33.60 3.42
C LEU A 466 1.96 -34.32 4.72
N VAL A 467 1.57 -33.74 5.86
CA VAL A 467 1.95 -34.22 7.19
C VAL A 467 0.74 -34.18 8.13
N ASP A 468 0.69 -35.11 9.09
CA ASP A 468 -0.23 -35.08 10.25
C ASP A 468 -1.73 -34.89 9.94
N GLY A 469 -2.24 -35.59 8.92
CA GLY A 469 -3.68 -35.61 8.62
C GLY A 469 -4.19 -34.39 7.83
N SER A 470 -3.28 -33.62 7.24
CA SER A 470 -3.56 -32.57 6.27
C SER A 470 -4.30 -33.10 5.03
N THR A 471 -4.98 -32.22 4.29
CA THR A 471 -5.63 -32.55 3.03
C THR A 471 -5.18 -31.66 1.87
N VAL A 472 -5.01 -32.25 0.69
CA VAL A 472 -4.83 -31.53 -0.57
C VAL A 472 -5.89 -32.03 -1.55
N SER A 473 -6.63 -31.13 -2.19
CA SER A 473 -7.59 -31.46 -3.24
C SER A 473 -7.24 -30.77 -4.56
N ALA A 474 -7.37 -31.51 -5.66
CA ALA A 474 -7.30 -31.00 -7.03
C ALA A 474 -8.17 -31.91 -7.91
N SER A 475 -8.73 -31.39 -9.01
CA SER A 475 -9.44 -32.25 -9.98
C SER A 475 -8.47 -33.12 -10.77
N THR A 476 -7.33 -32.57 -11.16
CA THR A 476 -6.22 -33.27 -11.83
C THR A 476 -4.90 -32.85 -11.21
N THR A 477 -3.99 -33.81 -11.04
CA THR A 477 -2.62 -33.57 -10.60
C THR A 477 -1.64 -34.06 -11.65
N LEU A 478 -0.66 -33.24 -11.98
CA LEU A 478 0.45 -33.56 -12.86
C LEU A 478 1.77 -33.32 -12.13
N VAL A 479 2.68 -34.28 -12.23
CA VAL A 479 4.04 -34.17 -11.71
C VAL A 479 4.98 -34.18 -12.91
N GLY A 480 5.78 -33.12 -13.05
CA GLY A 480 6.84 -33.01 -14.05
C GLY A 480 7.93 -34.05 -13.86
N SER A 481 8.73 -34.25 -14.91
CA SER A 481 9.72 -35.33 -14.98
C SER A 481 11.15 -34.85 -14.80
#